data_AF-A0A9Q9D8E1-F1
#
_entry.id   AF-A0A9Q9D8E1-F1
#
_cell.length_a   1.000
_cell.length_b   1.000
_cell.length_c   1.000
_cell.angle_alpha   90.00
_cell.angle_beta   90.00
_cell.angle_gamma   90.00
#
_symmetry.space_group_name_H-M   'P 1'
#
loop_
_entity.id
_entity.type
_entity.pdbx_description
1 polymer ?
#
loop_
_entity_poly.entity_id
_entity_poly.type
_entity_poly.pdbx_seq_one_letter_code
_entity_poly.pdbx_strand_id
1 'polypeptide(L)'
;MQRLSYARLLAVSALLANLAFFAPVKAMDEVRLQAAVASLGDGADAQRLEARVADLVKSGDQIELAKLAEQIRMKDGDFLDILAKFYEQPEQANATPGWQQIALSMGPCHYANAAIRIVAMKIANGTHPAIRNGVVMIDGTEVDNIFAESMHRCELIARLPKSTRQVGSSCAMTGDCADDPDLMEQQ
;
A
#
# COMPACT_ATOMS: atom_id res chain seq x y z
N MET A 1 11.91 -53.36 29.85
CA MET A 1 12.41 -52.05 29.37
C MET A 1 12.23 -51.99 27.85
N GLN A 2 11.27 -51.22 27.31
CA GLN A 2 11.25 -50.81 25.90
C GLN A 2 10.08 -49.84 25.55
N ARG A 3 9.61 -49.04 26.52
CA ARG A 3 8.61 -47.97 26.26
C ARG A 3 9.24 -46.58 26.06
N LEU A 4 10.58 -46.50 25.93
CA LEU A 4 11.33 -45.23 25.93
C LEU A 4 11.80 -44.76 24.55
N SER A 5 11.51 -45.48 23.46
CA SER A 5 12.05 -45.12 22.12
C SER A 5 11.12 -44.33 21.21
N TYR A 6 9.81 -44.25 21.50
CA TYR A 6 8.88 -43.51 20.62
C TYR A 6 8.72 -42.03 20.99
N ALA A 7 8.97 -41.66 22.25
CA ALA A 7 8.84 -40.27 22.71
C ALA A 7 9.98 -39.36 22.21
N ARG A 8 11.14 -39.92 21.84
CA ARG A 8 12.28 -39.15 21.32
C ARG A 8 12.22 -38.89 19.81
N LEU A 9 11.47 -39.69 19.04
CA LEU A 9 11.29 -39.42 17.62
C LEU A 9 10.24 -38.33 17.35
N LEU A 10 9.21 -38.22 18.20
CA LEU A 10 8.15 -37.21 18.01
C LEU A 10 8.56 -35.79 18.43
N ALA A 11 9.64 -35.64 19.22
CA ALA A 11 10.14 -34.33 19.63
C ALA A 11 11.02 -33.64 18.56
N VAL A 12 11.53 -34.39 17.58
CA VAL A 12 12.38 -33.83 16.51
C VAL A 12 11.55 -33.43 15.28
N SER A 13 10.34 -33.98 15.13
CA SER A 13 9.44 -33.67 14.01
C SER A 13 8.67 -32.36 14.18
N ALA A 14 8.55 -31.83 15.39
CA ALA A 14 7.78 -30.62 15.68
C ALA A 14 8.59 -29.31 15.55
N LEU A 15 9.92 -29.39 15.43
CA LEU A 15 10.78 -28.21 15.34
C LEU A 15 11.05 -27.74 13.88
N LEU A 16 10.67 -28.54 12.89
CA LEU A 16 10.90 -28.24 11.46
C LEU A 16 9.68 -27.68 10.72
N ALA A 17 8.52 -27.58 11.39
CA ALA A 17 7.28 -27.06 10.79
C ALA A 17 7.08 -25.54 10.95
N ASN A 18 7.97 -24.86 11.68
CA ASN A 18 7.92 -23.39 11.88
C ASN A 18 8.93 -22.61 11.04
N LEU A 19 9.63 -23.26 10.10
CA LEU A 19 10.25 -22.56 8.97
C LEU A 19 9.14 -22.29 7.94
N ALA A 20 8.17 -21.46 8.34
CA ALA A 20 7.25 -20.84 7.42
C ALA A 20 8.11 -20.08 6.40
N PHE A 21 8.20 -20.64 5.20
CA PHE A 21 8.38 -19.95 3.93
C PHE A 21 8.92 -18.51 4.04
N PHE A 22 10.18 -18.36 4.42
CA PHE A 22 10.98 -17.27 3.88
C PHE A 22 11.32 -17.70 2.45
N ALA A 23 10.32 -17.64 1.57
CA ALA A 23 10.64 -17.55 0.16
C ALA A 23 11.63 -16.39 0.05
N PRO A 24 12.85 -16.59 -0.47
CA PRO A 24 13.72 -15.46 -0.73
C PRO A 24 12.89 -14.51 -1.59
N VAL A 25 12.65 -13.29 -1.08
CA VAL A 25 12.15 -12.20 -1.92
C VAL A 25 13.08 -12.23 -3.12
N LYS A 26 12.58 -12.67 -4.27
CA LYS A 26 13.40 -12.72 -5.47
C LYS A 26 13.80 -11.27 -5.68
N ALA A 27 15.09 -10.99 -5.57
CA ALA A 27 15.60 -9.67 -5.89
C ALA A 27 15.06 -9.34 -7.29
N MET A 28 14.21 -8.32 -7.39
CA MET A 28 13.78 -7.83 -8.70
C MET A 28 15.04 -7.38 -9.43
N ASP A 29 15.23 -7.82 -10.66
CA ASP A 29 16.31 -7.28 -11.49
C ASP A 29 16.05 -5.79 -11.79
N GLU A 30 17.12 -5.08 -12.11
CA GLU A 30 17.09 -3.62 -12.33
C GLU A 30 16.12 -3.21 -13.45
N VAL A 31 15.94 -4.04 -14.48
CA VAL A 31 15.05 -3.75 -15.61
C VAL A 31 13.59 -3.82 -15.19
N ARG A 32 13.21 -4.88 -14.46
CA ARG A 32 11.85 -5.02 -13.91
C ARG A 32 11.54 -3.92 -12.91
N LEU A 33 12.53 -3.50 -12.14
CA LEU A 33 12.41 -2.42 -11.18
C LEU A 33 12.16 -1.06 -11.87
N GLN A 34 12.96 -0.70 -12.87
CA GLN A 34 12.76 0.52 -13.64
C GLN A 34 11.42 0.54 -14.35
N ALA A 35 10.97 -0.61 -14.90
CA ALA A 35 9.65 -0.73 -15.50
C ALA A 35 8.51 -0.53 -14.50
N ALA A 36 8.65 -1.06 -13.28
CA ALA A 36 7.68 -0.86 -12.20
C ALA A 36 7.63 0.60 -11.73
N VAL A 37 8.78 1.28 -11.62
CA VAL A 37 8.80 2.72 -11.32
C VAL A 37 8.11 3.50 -12.44
N ALA A 38 8.49 3.25 -13.69
CA ALA A 38 7.91 3.96 -14.84
C ALA A 38 6.39 3.78 -14.95
N SER A 39 5.86 2.59 -14.61
CA SER A 39 4.42 2.30 -14.67
C SER A 39 3.58 3.12 -13.68
N LEU A 40 4.20 3.67 -12.63
CA LEU A 40 3.55 4.47 -11.60
C LEU A 40 3.64 5.98 -11.84
N GLY A 41 4.30 6.41 -12.91
CA GLY A 41 4.47 7.85 -13.20
C GLY A 41 3.21 8.57 -13.69
N ASP A 42 2.17 7.83 -14.13
CA ASP A 42 0.94 8.42 -14.68
C ASP A 42 -0.03 8.85 -13.56
N GLY A 43 -0.03 10.14 -13.22
CA GLY A 43 -0.95 10.69 -12.22
C GLY A 43 -2.43 10.59 -12.58
N ALA A 44 -2.80 10.57 -13.86
CA ALA A 44 -4.20 10.37 -14.25
C ALA A 44 -4.66 8.94 -13.94
N ASP A 45 -3.74 7.96 -13.97
CA ASP A 45 -4.01 6.59 -13.50
C ASP A 45 -4.33 6.56 -12.00
N ALA A 46 -3.57 7.29 -11.18
CA ALA A 46 -3.83 7.39 -9.75
C ALA A 46 -5.23 7.97 -9.47
N GLN A 47 -5.65 9.02 -10.19
CA GLN A 47 -7.00 9.60 -10.03
C GLN A 47 -8.12 8.62 -10.39
N ARG A 48 -7.96 7.88 -11.50
CA ARG A 48 -8.94 6.86 -11.90
C ARG A 48 -9.00 5.72 -10.88
N LEU A 49 -7.85 5.31 -10.38
CA LEU A 49 -7.76 4.24 -9.39
C LEU A 49 -8.34 4.69 -8.04
N GLU A 50 -8.11 5.92 -7.62
CA GLU A 50 -8.74 6.53 -6.44
C GLU A 50 -10.26 6.47 -6.53
N ALA A 51 -10.84 6.95 -7.65
CA ALA A 51 -12.28 6.94 -7.85
C ALA A 51 -12.83 5.50 -7.79
N ARG A 52 -12.17 4.56 -8.47
CA ARG A 52 -12.57 3.15 -8.46
C ARG A 52 -12.50 2.53 -7.06
N VAL A 53 -11.43 2.78 -6.30
CA VAL A 53 -11.28 2.25 -4.94
C VAL A 53 -12.36 2.84 -4.03
N ALA A 54 -12.58 4.15 -4.08
CA ALA A 54 -13.59 4.82 -3.28
C ALA A 54 -15.00 4.30 -3.59
N ASP A 55 -15.35 4.12 -4.87
CA ASP A 55 -16.64 3.61 -5.29
C ASP A 55 -16.88 2.17 -4.79
N LEU A 56 -15.86 1.30 -4.90
CA LEU A 56 -15.94 -0.09 -4.44
C LEU A 56 -16.09 -0.18 -2.91
N VAL A 57 -15.37 0.67 -2.17
CA VAL A 57 -15.48 0.74 -0.71
C VAL A 57 -16.86 1.22 -0.28
N LYS A 58 -17.33 2.33 -0.86
CA LYS A 58 -18.62 2.95 -0.50
C LYS A 58 -19.82 2.08 -0.88
N SER A 59 -19.72 1.34 -1.98
CA SER A 59 -20.76 0.38 -2.40
C SER A 59 -20.70 -0.96 -1.66
N GLY A 60 -19.59 -1.24 -0.95
CA GLY A 60 -19.38 -2.51 -0.26
C GLY A 60 -19.09 -3.69 -1.20
N ASP A 61 -18.66 -3.43 -2.44
CA ASP A 61 -18.36 -4.48 -3.43
C ASP A 61 -16.99 -5.13 -3.16
N GLN A 62 -16.98 -6.02 -2.17
CA GLN A 62 -15.79 -6.76 -1.74
C GLN A 62 -15.27 -7.70 -2.83
N ILE A 63 -16.14 -8.19 -3.74
CA ILE A 63 -15.73 -9.12 -4.80
C ILE A 63 -14.89 -8.37 -5.84
N GLU A 64 -15.37 -7.23 -6.32
CA GLU A 64 -14.61 -6.42 -7.27
C GLU A 64 -13.38 -5.78 -6.64
N LEU A 65 -13.42 -5.45 -5.34
CA LEU A 65 -12.24 -4.99 -4.62
C LEU A 65 -11.15 -6.08 -4.52
N ALA A 66 -11.53 -7.33 -4.23
CA ALA A 66 -10.60 -8.47 -4.23
C ALA A 66 -10.00 -8.71 -5.61
N LYS A 67 -10.80 -8.61 -6.68
CA LYS A 67 -10.30 -8.72 -8.07
C LYS A 67 -9.33 -7.59 -8.42
N LEU A 68 -9.63 -6.36 -8.02
CA LEU A 68 -8.75 -5.22 -8.21
C LEU A 68 -7.41 -5.44 -7.48
N ALA A 69 -7.45 -5.87 -6.22
CA ALA A 69 -6.24 -6.17 -5.46
C ALA A 69 -5.42 -7.30 -6.07
N GLU A 70 -6.05 -8.34 -6.62
CA GLU A 70 -5.36 -9.40 -7.37
C GLU A 70 -4.65 -8.86 -8.61
N GLN A 71 -5.34 -8.02 -9.40
CA GLN A 71 -4.75 -7.38 -10.59
C GLN A 71 -3.53 -6.52 -10.22
N ILE A 72 -3.64 -5.74 -9.13
CA ILE A 72 -2.53 -4.95 -8.61
C ILE A 72 -1.38 -5.87 -8.16
N ARG A 73 -1.66 -6.94 -7.41
CA ARG A 73 -0.63 -7.86 -6.92
C ARG A 73 0.11 -8.56 -8.05
N MET A 74 -0.61 -9.03 -9.08
CA MET A 74 0.02 -9.66 -10.25
C MET A 74 0.92 -8.70 -11.03
N LYS A 75 0.56 -7.42 -11.10
CA LYS A 75 1.27 -6.42 -11.91
C LYS A 75 2.41 -5.76 -11.14
N ASP A 76 2.12 -5.29 -9.94
CA ASP A 76 2.94 -4.36 -9.16
C ASP A 76 3.36 -4.95 -7.80
N GLY A 77 2.91 -6.15 -7.42
CA GLY A 77 3.05 -6.71 -6.07
C GLY A 77 4.49 -6.78 -5.54
N ASP A 78 5.43 -7.36 -6.30
CA ASP A 78 6.83 -7.46 -5.89
C ASP A 78 7.42 -6.07 -5.54
N PHE A 79 7.06 -5.04 -6.31
CA PHE A 79 7.53 -3.67 -6.09
C PHE A 79 6.80 -2.99 -4.93
N LEU A 80 5.49 -3.18 -4.82
CA LEU A 80 4.69 -2.63 -3.72
C LEU A 80 5.08 -3.25 -2.37
N ASP A 81 5.49 -4.52 -2.32
CA ASP A 81 5.99 -5.16 -1.11
C ASP A 81 7.33 -4.56 -0.65
N ILE A 82 8.17 -4.13 -1.60
CA ILE A 82 9.37 -3.34 -1.29
C ILE A 82 8.96 -1.97 -0.74
N LEU A 83 8.01 -1.28 -1.40
CA LEU A 83 7.54 0.04 -0.97
C LEU A 83 6.82 0.04 0.39
N ALA A 84 5.99 -0.96 0.67
CA ALA A 84 5.23 -1.07 1.91
C ALA A 84 6.17 -1.14 3.13
N LYS A 85 7.32 -1.81 3.00
CA LYS A 85 8.34 -1.82 4.05
C LYS A 85 8.88 -0.42 4.37
N PHE A 86 8.83 0.54 3.46
CA PHE A 86 9.21 1.93 3.78
C PHE A 86 8.16 2.65 4.61
N TYR A 87 6.89 2.47 4.27
CA TYR A 87 5.81 3.09 5.01
C TYR A 87 5.65 2.49 6.41
N GLU A 88 6.01 1.21 6.58
CA GLU A 88 5.76 0.47 7.81
C GLU A 88 7.02 0.21 8.66
N GLN A 89 8.20 0.08 8.03
CA GLN A 89 9.44 -0.40 8.67
C GLN A 89 10.71 0.28 8.08
N PRO A 90 10.86 1.61 8.27
CA PRO A 90 11.87 2.43 7.56
C PRO A 90 13.32 1.96 7.78
N GLU A 91 13.64 1.35 8.92
CA GLU A 91 14.98 0.83 9.22
C GLU A 91 15.38 -0.34 8.31
N GLN A 92 14.46 -1.27 8.02
CA GLN A 92 14.72 -2.40 7.14
C GLN A 92 14.78 -1.98 5.68
N ALA A 93 14.02 -0.94 5.36
CA ALA A 93 13.87 -0.43 4.03
C ALA A 93 15.18 0.18 3.52
N ASN A 94 15.92 0.89 4.38
CA ASN A 94 17.28 1.43 4.10
C ASN A 94 18.35 0.36 3.82
N ALA A 95 18.12 -0.89 4.21
CA ALA A 95 19.03 -2.01 3.93
C ALA A 95 18.82 -2.64 2.54
N THR A 96 17.79 -2.22 1.79
CA THR A 96 17.48 -2.76 0.45
C THR A 96 18.46 -2.18 -0.58
N PRO A 97 19.30 -3.01 -1.24
CA PRO A 97 20.25 -2.53 -2.25
C PRO A 97 19.53 -1.84 -3.43
N GLY A 98 20.06 -0.70 -3.88
CA GLY A 98 19.49 0.07 -4.99
C GLY A 98 18.29 0.96 -4.63
N TRP A 99 17.81 0.89 -3.39
CA TRP A 99 16.66 1.69 -2.94
C TRP A 99 16.86 3.19 -3.07
N GLN A 100 18.02 3.70 -2.67
CA GLN A 100 18.27 5.14 -2.71
C GLN A 100 18.08 5.69 -4.13
N GLN A 101 18.46 4.92 -5.16
CA GLN A 101 18.30 5.31 -6.54
C GLN A 101 16.83 5.26 -6.99
N ILE A 102 16.07 4.26 -6.54
CA ILE A 102 14.61 4.21 -6.76
C ILE A 102 13.95 5.43 -6.12
N ALA A 103 14.19 5.68 -4.84
CA ALA A 103 13.61 6.81 -4.10
C ALA A 103 13.90 8.15 -4.79
N LEU A 104 15.14 8.35 -5.26
CA LEU A 104 15.54 9.56 -5.98
C LEU A 104 14.88 9.70 -7.37
N SER A 105 14.42 8.59 -7.96
CA SER A 105 13.73 8.60 -9.25
C SER A 105 12.20 8.74 -9.14
N MET A 106 11.64 8.52 -7.95
CA MET A 106 10.21 8.65 -7.70
C MET A 106 9.84 10.10 -7.38
N GLY A 107 8.90 10.63 -8.16
CA GLY A 107 8.23 11.91 -7.88
C GLY A 107 6.84 11.72 -7.28
N PRO A 108 6.12 12.81 -6.97
CA PRO A 108 4.81 12.73 -6.31
C PRO A 108 3.77 11.84 -7.01
N CYS A 109 3.74 11.81 -8.34
CA CYS A 109 2.84 10.92 -9.07
C CYS A 109 3.12 9.43 -8.85
N HIS A 110 4.39 9.06 -8.66
CA HIS A 110 4.80 7.69 -8.37
C HIS A 110 4.33 7.28 -6.98
N TYR A 111 4.54 8.16 -5.99
CA TYR A 111 4.09 7.93 -4.62
C TYR A 111 2.57 7.86 -4.53
N ALA A 112 1.84 8.73 -5.23
CA ALA A 112 0.38 8.67 -5.30
C ALA A 112 -0.11 7.33 -5.87
N ASN A 113 0.44 6.90 -7.01
CA ASN A 113 0.08 5.63 -7.63
C ASN A 113 0.39 4.41 -6.76
N ALA A 114 1.52 4.42 -6.06
CA ALA A 114 1.88 3.35 -5.14
C ALA A 114 0.96 3.31 -3.92
N ALA A 115 0.72 4.47 -3.29
CA ALA A 115 -0.07 4.57 -2.08
C ALA A 115 -1.53 4.12 -2.30
N ILE A 116 -2.18 4.56 -3.39
CA ILE A 116 -3.56 4.13 -3.67
C ILE A 116 -3.68 2.61 -3.96
N ARG A 117 -2.65 2.01 -4.57
CA ARG A 117 -2.58 0.56 -4.78
C ARG A 117 -2.44 -0.19 -3.46
N ILE A 118 -1.61 0.33 -2.55
CA ILE A 118 -1.45 -0.24 -1.21
C ILE A 118 -2.74 -0.11 -0.40
N VAL A 119 -3.45 1.03 -0.48
CA VAL A 119 -4.79 1.20 0.11
C VAL A 119 -5.73 0.10 -0.38
N ALA A 120 -5.86 -0.07 -1.70
CA ALA A 120 -6.74 -1.10 -2.29
C ALA A 120 -6.39 -2.51 -1.79
N MET A 121 -5.11 -2.85 -1.75
CA MET A 121 -4.64 -4.15 -1.25
C MET A 121 -4.90 -4.34 0.24
N LYS A 122 -4.66 -3.32 1.08
CA LYS A 122 -4.92 -3.38 2.53
C LYS A 122 -6.39 -3.64 2.83
N ILE A 123 -7.30 -2.94 2.13
CA ILE A 123 -8.73 -3.12 2.33
C ILE A 123 -9.15 -4.53 1.88
N ALA A 124 -8.71 -4.97 0.70
CA ALA A 124 -9.00 -6.32 0.22
C ALA A 124 -8.46 -7.43 1.13
N ASN A 125 -7.37 -7.17 1.86
CA ASN A 125 -6.79 -8.09 2.83
C ASN A 125 -7.44 -8.01 4.23
N GLY A 126 -8.56 -7.28 4.38
CA GLY A 126 -9.36 -7.25 5.60
C GLY A 126 -9.14 -6.04 6.51
N THR A 127 -8.40 -5.02 6.05
CA THR A 127 -8.39 -3.73 6.74
C THR A 127 -9.75 -3.07 6.54
N HIS A 128 -10.43 -2.70 7.63
CA HIS A 128 -11.73 -2.05 7.55
C HIS A 128 -11.52 -0.53 7.41
N PRO A 129 -11.89 0.08 6.26
CA PRO A 129 -11.77 1.52 6.10
C PRO A 129 -12.87 2.23 6.90
N ALA A 130 -12.56 3.39 7.45
CA ALA A 130 -13.55 4.34 7.93
C ALA A 130 -14.04 5.21 6.77
N ILE A 131 -15.32 5.56 6.76
CA ILE A 131 -15.87 6.53 5.81
C ILE A 131 -16.28 7.77 6.60
N ARG A 132 -15.48 8.82 6.51
CA ARG A 132 -15.68 10.09 7.22
C ARG A 132 -16.01 11.18 6.19
N ASN A 133 -17.20 11.76 6.27
CA ASN A 133 -17.70 12.76 5.31
C ASN A 133 -17.60 12.33 3.83
N GLY A 134 -17.79 11.05 3.54
CA GLY A 134 -17.69 10.51 2.19
C GLY A 134 -16.26 10.33 1.68
N VAL A 135 -15.25 10.49 2.52
CA VAL A 135 -13.84 10.18 2.25
C VAL A 135 -13.47 8.86 2.91
N VAL A 136 -12.73 8.02 2.20
CA VAL A 136 -12.22 6.73 2.69
C VAL A 136 -10.92 6.97 3.46
N MET A 137 -10.88 6.51 4.71
CA MET A 137 -9.74 6.62 5.61
C MET A 137 -9.26 5.22 6.04
N ILE A 138 -7.95 5.05 6.22
CA ILE A 138 -7.33 3.78 6.64
C ILE A 138 -6.70 3.94 8.02
N ASP A 139 -7.53 3.75 9.04
CA ASP A 139 -7.13 3.90 10.45
C ASP A 139 -5.89 3.03 10.80
N GLY A 140 -5.01 3.59 11.62
CA GLY A 140 -3.79 2.92 12.09
C GLY A 140 -2.65 2.90 11.07
N THR A 141 -2.79 3.59 9.94
CA THR A 141 -1.73 3.79 8.94
C THR A 141 -1.77 5.20 8.37
N GLU A 142 -0.67 5.67 7.76
CA GLU A 142 -0.62 6.98 7.10
C GLU A 142 -0.76 6.89 5.57
N VAL A 143 -1.07 5.71 5.02
CA VAL A 143 -0.91 5.47 3.57
C VAL A 143 -1.92 6.24 2.71
N ASP A 144 -3.13 6.45 3.23
CA ASP A 144 -4.17 7.29 2.64
C ASP A 144 -3.81 8.78 2.70
N ASN A 145 -3.23 9.26 3.81
CA ASN A 145 -2.70 10.62 3.92
C ASN A 145 -1.52 10.86 2.97
N ILE A 146 -0.60 9.89 2.87
CA ILE A 146 0.51 9.91 1.91
C ILE A 146 -0.03 9.97 0.48
N PHE A 147 -1.07 9.20 0.17
CA PHE A 147 -1.74 9.29 -1.13
C PHE A 147 -2.29 10.71 -1.37
N ALA A 148 -3.05 11.26 -0.42
CA ALA A 148 -3.69 12.56 -0.56
C ALA A 148 -2.67 13.69 -0.81
N GLU A 149 -1.59 13.72 -0.02
CA GLU A 149 -0.50 14.69 -0.17
C GLU A 149 0.23 14.50 -1.51
N SER A 150 0.62 13.27 -1.82
CA SER A 150 1.39 12.96 -3.04
C SER A 150 0.58 13.26 -4.29
N MET A 151 -0.72 12.95 -4.28
CA MET A 151 -1.60 13.19 -5.42
C MET A 151 -1.84 14.68 -5.61
N HIS A 152 -1.99 15.47 -4.54
CA HIS A 152 -2.08 16.92 -4.66
C HIS A 152 -0.84 17.53 -5.32
N ARG A 153 0.35 17.14 -4.86
CA ARG A 153 1.61 17.57 -5.47
C ARG A 153 1.73 17.09 -6.92
N CYS A 154 1.28 15.86 -7.21
CA CYS A 154 1.25 15.32 -8.57
C CYS A 154 0.36 16.16 -9.49
N GLU A 155 -0.85 16.52 -9.06
CA GLU A 155 -1.78 17.35 -9.85
C GLU A 155 -1.16 18.69 -10.22
N LEU A 156 -0.46 19.33 -9.28
CA LEU A 156 0.22 20.59 -9.51
C LEU A 156 1.37 20.45 -10.53
N ILE A 157 2.24 19.45 -10.35
CA ILE A 157 3.44 19.27 -11.17
C ILE A 157 3.08 18.78 -12.58
N ALA A 158 2.19 17.79 -12.68
CA ALA A 158 1.74 17.20 -13.94
C ALA A 158 0.63 18.01 -14.62
N ARG A 159 0.17 19.12 -14.00
CA ARG A 159 -0.92 19.98 -14.49
C ARG A 159 -2.22 19.20 -14.77
N LEU A 160 -2.53 18.25 -13.89
CA LEU A 160 -3.76 17.48 -13.97
C LEU A 160 -4.93 18.32 -13.41
N PRO A 161 -6.17 18.05 -13.84
CA PRO A 161 -7.34 18.60 -13.18
C PRO A 161 -7.33 18.22 -11.70
N LYS A 162 -7.66 19.15 -10.81
CA LYS A 162 -7.80 18.85 -9.38
C LYS A 162 -8.96 17.88 -9.18
N SER A 163 -8.71 16.71 -8.58
CA SER A 163 -9.81 15.82 -8.17
C SER A 163 -10.39 16.27 -6.83
N THR A 164 -11.69 16.06 -6.64
CA THR A 164 -12.24 16.02 -5.28
C THR A 164 -11.70 14.76 -4.63
N ARG A 165 -10.85 14.91 -3.61
CA ARG A 165 -10.20 13.81 -2.88
C ARG A 165 -11.27 12.88 -2.31
N GLN A 166 -11.11 11.58 -2.53
CA GLN A 166 -12.01 10.54 -2.02
C GLN A 166 -11.33 9.55 -1.09
N VAL A 167 -10.00 9.61 -0.98
CA VAL A 167 -9.17 8.77 -0.09
C VAL A 167 -8.17 9.67 0.62
N GLY A 168 -8.08 9.58 1.95
CA GLY A 168 -7.14 10.35 2.78
C GLY A 168 -7.57 11.79 3.08
N SER A 169 -6.97 12.38 4.13
CA SER A 169 -7.38 13.67 4.67
C SER A 169 -7.05 14.88 3.77
N SER A 170 -7.95 15.87 3.77
CA SER A 170 -7.73 17.19 3.17
C SER A 170 -6.67 18.00 3.91
N CYS A 171 -6.52 17.84 5.22
CA CYS A 171 -5.49 18.50 6.04
C CYS A 171 -4.09 18.07 5.62
N ALA A 172 -3.88 16.76 5.38
CA ALA A 172 -2.62 16.24 4.86
C ALA A 172 -2.22 16.88 3.51
N MET A 173 -3.22 17.28 2.72
CA MET A 173 -3.03 17.93 1.43
C MET A 173 -2.73 19.44 1.54
N THR A 174 -3.49 20.19 2.34
CA THR A 174 -3.49 21.67 2.31
C THR A 174 -2.84 22.32 3.54
N GLY A 175 -2.67 21.56 4.63
CA GLY A 175 -2.38 22.10 5.96
C GLY A 175 -3.55 22.87 6.59
N ASP A 176 -4.70 22.95 5.91
CA ASP A 176 -5.95 23.50 6.43
C ASP A 176 -6.84 22.35 6.88
N CYS A 177 -7.02 22.25 8.19
CA CYS A 177 -7.66 21.11 8.83
C CYS A 177 -9.06 21.44 9.34
N ALA A 178 -9.63 22.59 8.93
CA ALA A 178 -10.98 22.98 9.30
C ALA A 178 -12.04 21.98 8.81
N ASP A 179 -11.81 21.37 7.64
CA ASP A 179 -12.67 20.35 7.03
C ASP A 179 -12.04 18.94 7.11
N ASP A 180 -11.12 18.72 8.06
CA ASP A 180 -10.44 17.43 8.21
C ASP A 180 -11.40 16.37 8.75
N PRO A 181 -11.66 15.29 8.00
CA PRO A 181 -12.47 14.18 8.51
C PRO A 181 -11.95 13.61 9.85
N ASP A 182 -10.64 13.63 10.10
CA ASP A 182 -10.04 13.05 11.31
C ASP A 182 -10.19 13.95 12.55
N LEU A 183 -10.34 15.26 12.38
CA LEU A 183 -10.50 16.20 13.50
C LEU A 183 -11.95 16.41 13.92
N MET A 184 -12.91 16.10 13.05
CA MET A 184 -14.34 16.29 13.33
C MET A 184 -14.98 15.16 14.16
N GLU A 185 -14.31 14.02 14.37
CA GLU A 185 -14.80 12.94 15.26
C GLU A 185 -14.51 13.16 16.76
N GLN A 186 -13.81 14.25 17.13
CA GLN A 186 -13.49 14.57 18.53
C GLN A 186 -14.46 15.57 19.20
N GLN A 187 -15.60 15.88 18.57
CA GLN A 187 -16.66 16.74 19.12
C GLN A 187 -17.98 15.97 19.28
#